data_AF-A0A9W9LJA0-F1
#
_entry.id   AF-A0A9W9LJA0-F1
#
_cell.length_a   1.000
_cell.length_b   1.000
_cell.length_c   1.000
_cell.angle_alpha   90.00
_cell.angle_beta   90.00
_cell.angle_gamma   90.00
#
_symmetry.space_group_name_H-M   'P 1'
#
loop_
_entity.id
_entity.type
_entity.pdbx_description
1 polymer ?
#
loop_
_entity_poly.entity_id
_entity_poly.type
_entity_poly.pdbx_seq_one_letter_code
_entity_poly.pdbx_strand_id
1 'polypeptide(L)'
;MREECPGYRDEWDLVFRDQTDRTIKRSLEKKTKSVTTHDLPQPARRLSPSADEIGVNYFLRTFVIGQFSSRGCLNYIPSVYRDDGEHPTLVASMAAVGLVALANSSRQPELANLARAKYTEAISNVNTALASPVESVKDSTLMSVISLGVFEHVSEHKSWVRHVQGAAALVVARGKGQFTSPATILMFNQVRADLVLACVHNGKPFPEDMIELQEEAAKHPDASGAFWLLGVLSTRCANLLMGVRENTGQVPWPQYLEEAILMEREFQSCLILLAIQEPYTTTRDSGGAPNIIYNGRVDLYKDPWAIRVWNNLRNLHMIVCEILLYLLKKILVTNLTLTPAVRESLKLKLEMTMQTLSKLGDDILATIPQALEFLSSASGHCPSVDLSVHGSVSGGYILTWCLYMVGKCPVTKSETRKWIIQRLQDFGRNMGISIALRLAEDILKIDQFAG
;
A
#
# COMPACT_ATOMS: atom_id res chain seq x y z
N MET A 1 -59.04 -14.48 -21.19
CA MET A 1 -58.06 -15.34 -20.51
C MET A 1 -58.11 -14.95 -19.04
N ARG A 2 -58.72 -15.77 -18.19
CA ARG A 2 -58.80 -15.54 -16.74
C ARG A 2 -57.83 -16.53 -16.10
N GLU A 3 -56.86 -16.05 -15.34
CA GLU A 3 -55.90 -16.87 -14.61
C GLU A 3 -56.58 -17.48 -13.38
N GLU A 4 -56.38 -18.78 -13.17
CA GLU A 4 -56.78 -19.49 -11.95
C GLU A 4 -55.71 -19.30 -10.87
N CYS A 5 -56.11 -18.80 -9.70
CA CYS A 5 -55.25 -18.74 -8.52
C CYS A 5 -55.09 -20.16 -7.92
N PRO A 6 -53.86 -20.63 -7.64
CA PRO A 6 -53.66 -21.80 -6.81
C PRO A 6 -53.91 -21.38 -5.36
N GLY A 7 -54.87 -22.01 -4.69
CA GLY A 7 -55.23 -21.72 -3.31
C GLY A 7 -54.06 -21.84 -2.31
N TYR A 8 -54.32 -21.45 -1.06
CA TYR A 8 -53.35 -21.50 0.04
C TYR A 8 -52.72 -22.89 0.22
N ARG A 9 -51.42 -22.91 0.50
CA ARG A 9 -50.67 -24.13 0.83
C ARG A 9 -51.23 -24.77 2.10
N ASP A 10 -51.28 -26.10 2.10
CA ASP A 10 -51.71 -26.93 3.21
C ASP A 10 -50.79 -26.74 4.43
N GLU A 11 -51.36 -26.43 5.60
CA GLU A 11 -50.62 -26.23 6.86
C GLU A 11 -50.01 -27.52 7.40
N TRP A 12 -50.37 -28.69 6.85
CA TRP A 12 -49.86 -29.99 7.29
C TRP A 12 -48.55 -30.44 6.61
N ASP A 13 -48.02 -29.69 5.64
CA ASP A 13 -46.70 -29.96 5.05
C ASP A 13 -45.51 -29.54 5.94
N LEU A 14 -45.78 -28.93 7.10
CA LEU A 14 -44.80 -28.65 8.14
C LEU A 14 -44.87 -29.68 9.28
N VAL A 15 -44.57 -30.93 8.97
CA VAL A 15 -44.34 -31.95 10.01
C VAL A 15 -43.02 -31.63 10.72
N PHE A 16 -43.09 -30.82 11.78
CA PHE A 16 -42.03 -30.70 12.77
C PHE A 16 -41.88 -32.06 13.47
N ARG A 17 -40.84 -32.81 13.11
CA ARG A 17 -40.50 -34.05 13.80
C ARG A 17 -39.91 -33.68 15.16
N ASP A 18 -40.67 -33.96 16.23
CA ASP A 18 -40.16 -33.93 17.59
C ASP A 18 -39.01 -34.94 17.73
N GLN A 19 -37.81 -34.44 18.02
CA GLN A 19 -36.59 -35.22 18.23
C GLN A 19 -36.16 -35.22 19.71
N THR A 20 -37.02 -34.78 20.62
CA THR A 20 -36.71 -34.60 22.04
C THR A 20 -36.26 -35.92 22.66
N ASP A 21 -37.03 -37.00 22.45
CA ASP A 21 -36.68 -38.33 22.98
C ASP A 21 -35.39 -38.91 22.39
N ARG A 22 -35.15 -38.68 21.10
CA ARG A 22 -33.92 -39.12 20.42
C ARG A 22 -32.68 -38.40 20.95
N THR A 23 -32.85 -37.15 21.35
CA THR A 23 -31.80 -36.30 21.93
C THR A 23 -31.54 -36.65 23.39
N ILE A 24 -32.60 -36.91 24.18
CA ILE A 24 -32.50 -37.39 25.56
C ILE A 24 -31.77 -38.75 25.60
N LYS A 25 -32.13 -39.68 24.71
CA LYS A 25 -31.49 -41.00 24.65
C LYS A 25 -30.00 -40.93 24.31
N ARG A 26 -29.61 -40.08 23.34
CA ARG A 26 -28.20 -39.82 23.00
C ARG A 26 -27.42 -39.19 24.16
N SER A 27 -28.04 -38.28 24.92
CA SER A 27 -27.41 -37.63 26.08
C SER A 27 -27.15 -38.63 27.21
N LEU A 28 -28.12 -39.50 27.49
CA LEU A 28 -27.99 -40.56 28.49
C LEU A 28 -26.92 -41.58 28.08
N GLU A 29 -26.90 -42.03 26.82
CA GLU A 29 -25.88 -42.96 26.30
C GLU A 29 -24.45 -42.38 26.34
N LYS A 30 -24.31 -41.05 26.17
CA LYS A 30 -23.01 -40.36 26.27
C LYS A 30 -22.54 -40.22 27.71
N LYS A 31 -23.46 -40.10 28.68
CA LYS A 31 -23.15 -40.14 30.12
C LYS A 31 -22.70 -41.53 30.57
N THR A 32 -23.32 -42.60 30.08
CA THR A 32 -22.94 -43.98 30.45
C THR A 32 -21.57 -44.39 29.89
N LYS A 33 -21.17 -43.85 28.75
CA LYS A 33 -19.83 -44.08 28.16
C LYS A 33 -18.71 -43.23 28.77
N SER A 34 -19.04 -42.29 29.66
CA SER A 34 -18.07 -41.35 30.26
C SER A 34 -17.44 -41.86 31.57
N VAL A 35 -17.73 -43.09 32.01
CA VAL A 35 -17.29 -43.61 33.32
C VAL A 35 -15.93 -44.34 33.28
N THR A 36 -15.31 -44.52 32.11
CA THR A 36 -13.92 -44.98 31.99
C THR A 36 -13.01 -43.83 31.59
N THR A 37 -12.54 -43.10 32.60
CA THR A 37 -11.60 -41.98 32.52
C THR A 37 -10.19 -42.44 32.16
N HIS A 38 -9.73 -42.11 30.96
CA HIS A 38 -8.33 -41.70 30.78
C HIS A 38 -8.34 -40.17 30.64
N ASP A 39 -7.56 -39.50 31.49
CA ASP A 39 -7.40 -38.05 31.53
C ASP A 39 -6.92 -37.51 30.17
N LEU A 40 -7.84 -36.91 29.43
CA LEU A 40 -7.52 -35.95 28.37
C LEU A 40 -8.09 -34.59 28.82
N PRO A 41 -7.27 -33.52 28.87
CA PRO A 41 -7.77 -32.20 29.20
C PRO A 41 -8.82 -31.79 28.17
N GLN A 42 -10.02 -31.45 28.64
CA GLN A 42 -11.05 -30.82 27.80
C GLN A 42 -10.48 -29.50 27.25
N PRO A 43 -10.65 -29.18 25.95
CA PRO A 43 -10.23 -27.89 25.43
C PRO A 43 -11.07 -26.81 26.11
N ALA A 44 -10.42 -25.99 26.95
CA ALA A 44 -11.05 -24.86 27.58
C ALA A 44 -11.64 -23.94 26.49
N ARG A 45 -12.96 -23.76 26.51
CA ARG A 45 -13.62 -22.70 25.72
C ARG A 45 -13.08 -21.37 26.22
N ARG A 46 -12.12 -20.78 25.51
CA ARG A 46 -11.63 -19.42 25.79
C ARG A 46 -12.77 -18.44 25.48
N LEU A 47 -13.18 -17.68 26.49
CA LEU A 47 -14.24 -16.67 26.38
C LEU A 47 -13.73 -15.33 25.81
N SER A 48 -12.42 -15.14 25.73
CA SER A 48 -11.76 -13.97 25.14
C SER A 48 -10.93 -14.37 23.91
N PRO A 49 -10.95 -13.56 22.83
CA PRO A 49 -10.11 -13.81 21.67
C PRO A 49 -8.63 -13.68 22.04
N SER A 50 -7.82 -14.54 21.44
CA SER A 50 -6.36 -14.53 21.58
C SER A 50 -5.74 -13.29 20.94
N ALA A 51 -4.50 -13.00 21.33
CA ALA A 51 -3.67 -11.97 20.69
C ALA A 51 -3.60 -12.12 19.16
N ASP A 52 -3.47 -13.37 18.70
CA ASP A 52 -3.40 -13.72 17.29
C ASP A 52 -4.71 -13.40 16.58
N GLU A 53 -5.85 -13.82 17.15
CA GLU A 53 -7.17 -13.54 16.58
C GLU A 53 -7.44 -12.03 16.52
N ILE A 54 -7.12 -11.27 17.58
CA ILE A 54 -7.30 -9.81 17.58
C ILE A 54 -6.44 -9.17 16.50
N GLY A 55 -5.15 -9.52 16.46
CA GLY A 55 -4.19 -8.95 15.52
C GLY A 55 -4.53 -9.29 14.07
N VAL A 56 -4.74 -10.56 13.74
CA VAL A 56 -5.07 -11.00 12.38
C VAL A 56 -6.36 -10.34 11.89
N ASN A 57 -7.41 -10.31 12.72
CA ASN A 57 -8.68 -9.68 12.32
C ASN A 57 -8.51 -8.18 12.06
N TYR A 58 -7.77 -7.47 12.91
CA TYR A 58 -7.51 -6.05 12.70
C TYR A 58 -6.67 -5.83 11.43
N PHE A 59 -5.65 -6.65 11.19
CA PHE A 59 -4.84 -6.59 9.98
C PHE A 59 -5.68 -6.78 8.70
N LEU A 60 -6.52 -7.81 8.68
CA LEU A 60 -7.41 -8.09 7.55
C LEU A 60 -8.38 -6.93 7.30
N ARG A 61 -8.98 -6.37 8.36
CA ARG A 61 -9.90 -5.23 8.27
C ARG A 61 -9.22 -3.93 7.83
N THR A 62 -7.97 -3.69 8.20
CA THR A 62 -7.32 -2.40 7.97
C THR A 62 -6.54 -2.36 6.66
N PHE A 63 -5.87 -3.45 6.28
CA PHE A 63 -4.95 -3.47 5.14
C PHE A 63 -5.46 -4.30 3.96
N VAL A 64 -6.32 -5.29 4.20
CA VAL A 64 -6.70 -6.28 3.17
C VAL A 64 -8.09 -6.03 2.62
N ILE A 65 -9.05 -5.76 3.49
CA ILE A 65 -10.45 -5.50 3.18
C ILE A 65 -10.70 -4.01 3.38
N GLY A 66 -10.96 -3.27 2.31
CA GLY A 66 -11.38 -1.87 2.40
C GLY A 66 -12.79 -1.73 2.97
N GLN A 67 -13.24 -0.49 3.22
CA GLN A 67 -14.61 -0.22 3.64
C GLN A 67 -15.63 -0.91 2.70
N PHE A 68 -16.72 -1.41 3.29
CA PHE A 68 -17.78 -2.15 2.55
C PHE A 68 -17.28 -3.36 1.77
N SER A 69 -16.28 -4.07 2.29
CA SER A 69 -15.70 -5.27 1.66
C SER A 69 -15.04 -5.00 0.30
N SER A 70 -14.52 -3.79 0.12
CA SER A 70 -13.77 -3.40 -1.09
C SER A 70 -12.29 -3.83 -1.04
N ARG A 71 -11.52 -3.55 -2.09
CA ARG A 71 -10.10 -3.94 -2.18
C ARG A 71 -9.24 -3.04 -1.27
N GLY A 72 -8.58 -3.62 -0.27
CA GLY A 72 -7.56 -2.96 0.54
C GLY A 72 -6.21 -2.82 -0.18
N CYS A 73 -5.24 -2.20 0.48
CA CYS A 73 -3.91 -1.96 -0.08
C CYS A 73 -3.06 -3.24 -0.26
N LEU A 74 -3.38 -4.30 0.49
CA LEU A 74 -2.75 -5.63 0.44
C LEU A 74 -3.78 -6.70 0.02
N ASN A 75 -4.54 -6.43 -1.03
CA ASN A 75 -5.67 -7.26 -1.51
C ASN A 75 -5.31 -8.68 -2.00
N TYR A 76 -4.03 -9.04 -2.09
CA TYR A 76 -3.53 -10.37 -2.50
C TYR A 76 -3.41 -11.36 -1.33
N ILE A 77 -3.54 -10.89 -0.10
CA ILE A 77 -3.45 -11.73 1.10
C ILE A 77 -4.55 -12.81 1.18
N PRO A 78 -5.83 -12.55 0.85
CA PRO A 78 -6.90 -13.55 1.03
C PRO A 78 -6.74 -14.80 0.17
N SER A 79 -6.16 -14.69 -1.02
CA SER A 79 -5.91 -15.86 -1.88
C SER A 79 -4.83 -16.76 -1.29
N VAL A 80 -3.74 -16.18 -0.79
CA VAL A 80 -2.64 -16.95 -0.17
C VAL A 80 -3.03 -17.48 1.21
N TYR A 81 -3.81 -16.71 1.96
CA TYR A 81 -4.34 -17.12 3.26
C TYR A 81 -5.33 -18.30 3.13
N ARG A 82 -6.00 -18.47 1.99
CA ARG A 82 -6.86 -19.65 1.79
C ARG A 82 -6.06 -20.94 1.72
N ASP A 83 -4.89 -20.89 1.08
CA ASP A 83 -4.11 -22.08 0.77
C ASP A 83 -3.13 -22.43 1.91
N ASP A 84 -2.58 -21.43 2.60
CA ASP A 84 -1.58 -21.59 3.68
C ASP A 84 -1.83 -20.68 4.91
N GLY A 85 -3.05 -20.17 5.12
CA GLY A 85 -3.34 -19.15 6.15
C GLY A 85 -3.17 -19.58 7.60
N GLU A 86 -3.23 -20.88 7.87
CA GLU A 86 -2.97 -21.44 9.20
C GLU A 86 -1.48 -21.56 9.52
N HIS A 87 -0.60 -21.20 8.57
CA HIS A 87 0.84 -21.28 8.78
C HIS A 87 1.27 -20.35 9.93
N PRO A 88 1.89 -20.88 11.01
CA PRO A 88 2.18 -20.10 12.22
C PRO A 88 2.99 -18.83 11.98
N THR A 89 3.95 -18.87 11.06
CA THR A 89 4.75 -17.69 10.65
C THR A 89 3.89 -16.56 10.11
N LEU A 90 2.91 -16.89 9.27
CA LEU A 90 2.04 -15.91 8.61
C LEU A 90 1.07 -15.31 9.63
N VAL A 91 0.47 -16.14 10.47
CA VAL A 91 -0.41 -15.71 11.57
C VAL A 91 0.32 -14.74 12.50
N ALA A 92 1.52 -15.10 12.99
CA ALA A 92 2.30 -14.24 13.88
C ALA A 92 2.66 -12.90 13.22
N SER A 93 3.01 -12.91 11.93
CA SER A 93 3.35 -11.70 11.16
C SER A 93 2.16 -10.75 11.02
N MET A 94 0.99 -11.28 10.63
CA MET A 94 -0.24 -10.48 10.52
C MET A 94 -0.73 -10.00 11.88
N ALA A 95 -0.63 -10.84 12.91
CA ALA A 95 -0.98 -10.48 14.28
C ALA A 95 -0.12 -9.31 14.77
N ALA A 96 1.19 -9.35 14.54
CA ALA A 96 2.10 -8.26 14.89
C ALA A 96 1.68 -6.93 14.25
N VAL A 97 1.38 -6.92 12.94
CA VAL A 97 0.97 -5.72 12.21
C VAL A 97 -0.37 -5.19 12.70
N GLY A 98 -1.36 -6.07 12.84
CA GLY A 98 -2.69 -5.66 13.28
C GLY A 98 -2.70 -5.15 14.72
N LEU A 99 -1.92 -5.76 15.62
CA LEU A 99 -1.79 -5.31 17.00
C LEU A 99 -1.09 -3.96 17.09
N VAL A 100 -0.02 -3.70 16.32
CA VAL A 100 0.63 -2.37 16.36
C VAL A 100 -0.27 -1.29 15.77
N ALA A 101 -0.99 -1.61 14.68
CA ALA A 101 -1.95 -0.68 14.08
C ALA A 101 -3.10 -0.36 15.05
N LEU A 102 -3.63 -1.39 15.75
CA LEU A 102 -4.65 -1.22 16.78
C LEU A 102 -4.11 -0.45 17.98
N ALA A 103 -2.89 -0.74 18.44
CA ALA A 103 -2.24 -0.03 19.54
C ALA A 103 -2.14 1.47 19.24
N ASN A 104 -1.74 1.81 18.00
CA ASN A 104 -1.63 3.18 17.54
C ASN A 104 -3.00 3.86 17.47
N SER A 105 -4.01 3.22 16.87
CA SER A 105 -5.34 3.82 16.71
C SER A 105 -6.10 3.96 18.04
N SER A 106 -5.88 3.05 18.99
CA SER A 106 -6.57 3.03 20.29
C SER A 106 -5.78 3.65 21.43
N ARG A 107 -4.53 4.05 21.20
CA ARG A 107 -3.58 4.55 22.20
C ARG A 107 -3.42 3.62 23.40
N GLN A 108 -3.29 2.32 23.13
CA GLN A 108 -3.08 1.28 24.15
C GLN A 108 -1.65 0.73 24.08
N PRO A 109 -0.73 1.20 24.94
CA PRO A 109 0.68 0.77 24.92
C PRO A 109 0.87 -0.74 25.12
N GLU A 110 -0.03 -1.39 25.84
CA GLU A 110 0.07 -2.84 26.09
C GLU A 110 -0.11 -3.67 24.82
N LEU A 111 -0.93 -3.20 23.88
CA LEU A 111 -1.06 -3.84 22.57
C LEU A 111 0.23 -3.69 21.76
N ALA A 112 0.98 -2.59 21.94
CA ALA A 112 2.28 -2.43 21.29
C ALA A 112 3.32 -3.41 21.86
N ASN A 113 3.29 -3.70 23.17
CA ASN A 113 4.15 -4.73 23.76
C ASN A 113 3.84 -6.12 23.20
N LEU A 114 2.55 -6.45 23.08
CA LEU A 114 2.10 -7.70 22.46
C LEU A 114 2.47 -7.79 20.97
N ALA A 115 2.35 -6.67 20.24
CA ALA A 115 2.75 -6.58 18.85
C ALA A 115 4.25 -6.85 18.67
N ARG A 116 5.11 -6.32 19.55
CA ARG A 116 6.57 -6.59 19.54
C ARG A 116 6.89 -8.05 19.87
N ALA A 117 6.16 -8.66 20.81
CA ALA A 117 6.30 -10.08 21.11
C ALA A 117 5.97 -10.93 19.88
N LYS A 118 4.85 -10.62 19.19
CA LYS A 118 4.47 -11.29 17.95
C LYS A 118 5.42 -11.04 16.78
N TYR A 119 5.96 -9.82 16.66
CA TYR A 119 7.00 -9.52 15.69
C TYR A 119 8.26 -10.37 15.93
N THR A 120 8.68 -10.52 17.19
CA THR A 120 9.85 -11.34 17.56
C THR A 120 9.61 -12.82 17.26
N GLU A 121 8.41 -13.33 17.59
CA GLU A 121 7.97 -14.69 17.24
C GLU A 121 8.00 -14.91 15.72
N ALA A 122 7.43 -13.97 14.95
CA ALA A 122 7.41 -14.03 13.50
C ALA A 122 8.82 -14.03 12.88
N ILE A 123 9.73 -13.18 13.36
CA ILE A 123 11.12 -13.16 12.90
C ILE A 123 11.84 -14.49 13.19
N SER A 124 11.62 -15.08 14.38
CA SER A 124 12.17 -16.40 14.70
C SER A 124 11.64 -17.49 13.75
N ASN A 125 10.33 -17.47 13.48
CA ASN A 125 9.69 -18.41 12.58
C ASN A 125 10.16 -18.22 11.12
N VAL A 126 10.32 -16.98 10.66
CA VAL A 126 10.89 -16.66 9.35
C VAL A 126 12.32 -17.17 9.26
N ASN A 127 13.19 -16.90 10.24
CA ASN A 127 14.57 -17.38 10.22
C ASN A 127 14.65 -18.92 10.15
N THR A 128 13.74 -19.61 10.83
CA THR A 128 13.61 -21.08 10.76
C THR A 128 13.20 -21.53 9.35
N ALA A 129 12.21 -20.88 8.74
CA ALA A 129 11.79 -21.17 7.37
C ALA A 129 12.91 -20.89 6.36
N LEU A 130 13.67 -19.80 6.54
CA LEU A 130 14.79 -19.43 5.68
C LEU A 130 15.96 -20.43 5.74
N ALA A 131 16.10 -21.17 6.83
CA ALA A 131 17.12 -22.21 6.96
C ALA A 131 16.78 -23.50 6.16
N SER A 132 15.53 -23.66 5.71
CA SER A 132 15.10 -24.79 4.90
C SER A 132 14.90 -24.37 3.44
N PRO A 133 15.59 -24.99 2.47
CA PRO A 133 15.41 -24.68 1.04
C PRO A 133 13.98 -24.88 0.51
N VAL A 134 13.19 -25.70 1.20
CA VAL A 134 11.78 -25.98 0.84
C VAL A 134 10.86 -24.93 1.45
N GLU A 135 11.06 -24.57 2.72
CA GLU A 135 10.20 -23.59 3.40
C GLU A 135 10.50 -22.15 2.96
N SER A 136 11.75 -21.84 2.62
CA SER A 136 12.20 -20.50 2.22
C SER A 136 11.49 -19.97 0.97
N VAL A 137 11.07 -20.88 0.09
CA VAL A 137 10.43 -20.55 -1.19
C VAL A 137 8.91 -20.59 -1.15
N LYS A 138 8.28 -20.87 0.00
CA LYS A 138 6.80 -20.89 0.12
C LYS A 138 6.18 -19.49 0.07
N ASP A 139 4.93 -19.43 -0.38
CA ASP A 139 4.15 -18.19 -0.44
C ASP A 139 3.93 -17.63 0.98
N SER A 140 3.67 -18.49 1.96
CA SER A 140 3.53 -18.10 3.37
C SER A 140 4.78 -17.41 3.93
N THR A 141 5.98 -17.88 3.57
CA THR A 141 7.25 -17.25 3.97
C THR A 141 7.41 -15.86 3.37
N LEU A 142 7.22 -15.72 2.05
CA LEU A 142 7.32 -14.41 1.39
C LEU A 142 6.24 -13.44 1.90
N MET A 143 5.02 -13.92 2.11
CA MET A 143 3.92 -13.13 2.67
C MET A 143 4.21 -12.64 4.09
N SER A 144 4.80 -13.52 4.92
CA SER A 144 5.24 -13.17 6.27
C SER A 144 6.27 -12.05 6.23
N VAL A 145 7.27 -12.17 5.35
CA VAL A 145 8.28 -11.12 5.13
C VAL A 145 7.60 -9.83 4.67
N ILE A 146 6.76 -9.83 3.64
CA ILE A 146 6.04 -8.61 3.20
C ILE A 146 5.26 -7.96 4.36
N SER A 147 4.52 -8.75 5.15
CA SER A 147 3.75 -8.27 6.31
C SER A 147 4.66 -7.62 7.37
N LEU A 148 5.79 -8.24 7.69
CA LEU A 148 6.77 -7.67 8.63
C LEU A 148 7.35 -6.34 8.12
N GLY A 149 7.45 -6.15 6.79
CA GLY A 149 7.84 -4.86 6.21
C GLY A 149 6.84 -3.75 6.51
N VAL A 150 5.54 -4.07 6.57
CA VAL A 150 4.49 -3.14 7.01
C VAL A 150 4.64 -2.81 8.49
N PHE A 151 4.93 -3.81 9.34
CA PHE A 151 5.22 -3.58 10.75
C PHE A 151 6.39 -2.61 10.92
N GLU A 152 7.49 -2.81 10.19
CA GLU A 152 8.67 -1.95 10.27
C GLU A 152 8.43 -0.53 9.79
N HIS A 153 7.62 -0.38 8.73
CA HIS A 153 7.19 0.92 8.22
C HIS A 153 6.41 1.70 9.28
N VAL A 154 5.51 1.02 10.00
CA VAL A 154 4.68 1.62 11.05
C VAL A 154 5.47 1.83 12.35
N SER A 155 6.45 0.99 12.69
CA SER A 155 7.10 0.97 14.02
C SER A 155 8.51 1.59 14.10
N GLU A 156 8.95 2.34 13.07
CA GLU A 156 10.23 3.06 13.06
C GLU A 156 11.50 2.19 13.02
N HIS A 157 11.44 0.98 12.46
CA HIS A 157 12.66 0.18 12.35
C HIS A 157 13.61 0.74 11.28
N LYS A 158 14.85 1.07 11.69
CA LYS A 158 15.98 1.56 10.84
C LYS A 158 16.43 0.56 9.76
N SER A 159 15.63 -0.48 9.50
CA SER A 159 15.97 -1.64 8.68
C SER A 159 15.01 -1.90 7.51
N TRP A 160 13.98 -1.07 7.29
CA TRP A 160 12.99 -1.31 6.21
C TRP A 160 13.65 -1.55 4.83
N VAL A 161 14.69 -0.79 4.49
CA VAL A 161 15.45 -1.00 3.24
C VAL A 161 16.08 -2.39 3.18
N ARG A 162 16.69 -2.85 4.28
CA ARG A 162 17.32 -4.18 4.36
C ARG A 162 16.27 -5.28 4.30
N HIS A 163 15.11 -5.04 4.92
CA HIS A 163 13.98 -5.94 4.89
C HIS A 163 13.44 -6.12 3.46
N VAL A 164 13.25 -5.02 2.72
CA VAL A 164 12.86 -5.04 1.30
C VAL A 164 13.92 -5.76 0.45
N GLN A 165 15.21 -5.55 0.71
CA GLN A 165 16.28 -6.31 0.05
C GLN A 165 16.20 -7.81 0.33
N GLY A 166 15.88 -8.20 1.56
CA GLY A 166 15.63 -9.60 1.92
C GLY A 166 14.41 -10.19 1.20
N ALA A 167 13.32 -9.43 1.09
CA ALA A 167 12.14 -9.83 0.33
C ALA A 167 12.46 -10.01 -1.17
N ALA A 168 13.25 -9.11 -1.76
CA ALA A 168 13.72 -9.23 -3.14
C ALA A 168 14.59 -10.48 -3.33
N ALA A 169 15.53 -10.75 -2.43
CA ALA A 169 16.35 -11.96 -2.48
C ALA A 169 15.50 -13.25 -2.42
N LEU A 170 14.39 -13.25 -1.67
CA LEU A 170 13.46 -14.39 -1.64
C LEU A 170 12.70 -14.55 -2.95
N VAL A 171 12.23 -13.45 -3.54
CA VAL A 171 11.61 -13.46 -4.86
C VAL A 171 12.56 -14.01 -5.91
N VAL A 172 13.85 -13.63 -5.86
CA VAL A 172 14.90 -14.18 -6.72
C VAL A 172 15.12 -15.67 -6.47
N ALA A 173 15.22 -16.09 -5.21
CA ALA A 173 15.40 -17.50 -4.84
C ALA A 173 14.24 -18.41 -5.28
N ARG A 174 13.01 -17.90 -5.30
CA ARG A 174 11.83 -18.60 -5.84
C ARG A 174 11.88 -18.80 -7.36
N GLY A 175 12.63 -17.95 -8.07
CA GLY A 175 12.91 -18.08 -9.49
C GLY A 175 11.71 -17.86 -10.41
N LYS A 176 11.91 -18.16 -11.70
CA LYS A 176 10.95 -17.94 -12.79
C LYS A 176 9.67 -18.78 -12.67
N GLY A 177 9.76 -19.95 -12.03
CA GLY A 177 8.63 -20.86 -11.82
C GLY A 177 7.59 -20.38 -10.80
N GLN A 178 7.79 -19.22 -10.16
CA GLN A 178 6.87 -18.73 -9.14
C GLN A 178 5.57 -18.15 -9.72
N PHE A 179 5.55 -17.78 -11.00
CA PHE A 179 4.41 -17.12 -11.63
C PHE A 179 3.37 -18.14 -12.10
N THR A 180 2.75 -18.84 -11.15
CA THR A 180 1.75 -19.90 -11.45
C THR A 180 0.32 -19.46 -11.14
N SER A 181 0.16 -18.33 -10.45
CA SER A 181 -1.15 -17.85 -9.99
C SER A 181 -1.22 -16.31 -9.98
N PRO A 182 -2.42 -15.71 -10.03
CA PRO A 182 -2.56 -14.26 -9.86
C PRO A 182 -2.00 -13.74 -8.54
N ALA A 183 -2.06 -14.54 -7.47
CA ALA A 183 -1.58 -14.17 -6.14
C ALA A 183 -0.05 -13.96 -6.12
N THR A 184 0.71 -14.85 -6.75
CA THR A 184 2.17 -14.78 -6.81
C THR A 184 2.65 -13.58 -7.65
N ILE A 185 1.92 -13.22 -8.71
CA ILE A 185 2.17 -12.01 -9.51
C ILE A 185 1.93 -10.75 -8.67
N LEU A 186 0.87 -10.70 -7.86
CA LEU A 186 0.59 -9.57 -6.97
C LEU A 186 1.65 -9.44 -5.86
N MET A 187 2.11 -10.55 -5.28
CA MET A 187 3.20 -10.56 -4.31
C MET A 187 4.51 -10.06 -4.93
N PHE A 188 4.85 -10.54 -6.12
CA PHE A 188 6.00 -10.04 -6.88
C PHE A 188 5.91 -8.54 -7.11
N ASN A 189 4.74 -8.06 -7.57
CA ASN A 189 4.52 -6.64 -7.82
C ASN A 189 4.60 -5.79 -6.55
N GLN A 190 4.17 -6.31 -5.39
CA GLN A 190 4.36 -5.65 -4.11
C GLN A 190 5.85 -5.47 -3.79
N VAL A 191 6.62 -6.56 -3.81
CA VAL A 191 8.07 -6.52 -3.51
C VAL A 191 8.80 -5.62 -4.50
N ARG A 192 8.44 -5.69 -5.78
CA ARG A 192 8.99 -4.85 -6.83
C ARG A 192 8.74 -3.37 -6.57
N ALA A 193 7.53 -2.99 -6.17
CA ALA A 193 7.19 -1.60 -5.83
C ALA A 193 7.98 -1.10 -4.61
N ASP A 194 8.07 -1.91 -3.56
CA ASP A 194 8.85 -1.58 -2.35
C ASP A 194 10.34 -1.44 -2.67
N LEU A 195 10.88 -2.32 -3.51
CA LEU A 195 12.28 -2.29 -3.94
C LEU A 195 12.60 -1.07 -4.79
N VAL A 196 11.71 -0.65 -5.71
CA VAL A 196 11.87 0.60 -6.45
C VAL A 196 11.98 1.79 -5.50
N LEU A 197 11.10 1.87 -4.49
CA LEU A 197 11.16 2.93 -3.50
C LEU A 197 12.50 2.89 -2.72
N ALA A 198 12.97 1.71 -2.32
CA ALA A 198 14.25 1.55 -1.66
C ALA A 198 15.45 1.97 -2.54
N CYS A 199 15.43 1.65 -3.84
CA CYS A 199 16.45 2.04 -4.81
C CYS A 199 16.49 3.57 -5.01
N VAL A 200 15.32 4.19 -5.23
CA VAL A 200 15.19 5.65 -5.40
C VAL A 200 15.70 6.41 -4.17
N HIS A 201 15.33 5.95 -2.98
CA HIS A 201 15.71 6.59 -1.71
C HIS A 201 17.21 6.48 -1.42
N ASN A 202 17.81 5.32 -1.64
CA ASN A 202 19.22 5.08 -1.29
C ASN A 202 20.20 5.35 -2.42
N GLY A 203 19.71 5.74 -3.60
CA GLY A 203 20.56 5.92 -4.75
C GLY A 203 21.26 4.62 -5.14
N LYS A 204 20.48 3.56 -5.39
CA LYS A 204 21.00 2.29 -5.93
C LYS A 204 20.27 1.90 -7.21
N PRO A 205 20.94 1.25 -8.17
CA PRO A 205 20.26 0.73 -9.36
C PRO A 205 19.23 -0.33 -8.97
N PHE A 206 18.22 -0.51 -9.82
CA PHE A 206 17.28 -1.60 -9.67
C PHE A 206 17.97 -2.93 -10.04
N PRO A 207 17.86 -4.01 -9.23
CA PRO A 207 18.60 -5.25 -9.47
C PRO A 207 18.22 -5.97 -10.79
N GLU A 208 19.22 -6.48 -11.50
CA GLU A 208 19.05 -7.13 -12.81
C GLU A 208 18.27 -8.46 -12.72
N ASP A 209 18.49 -9.23 -11.66
CA ASP A 209 17.76 -10.47 -11.37
C ASP A 209 16.25 -10.23 -11.23
N MET A 210 15.85 -9.10 -10.64
CA MET A 210 14.46 -8.67 -10.54
C MET A 210 13.90 -8.20 -11.89
N ILE A 211 14.73 -7.67 -12.80
CA ILE A 211 14.34 -7.32 -14.17
C ILE A 211 14.08 -8.61 -14.97
N GLU A 212 14.94 -9.61 -14.87
CA GLU A 212 14.71 -10.91 -15.53
C GLU A 212 13.41 -11.58 -15.06
N LEU A 213 13.10 -11.48 -13.76
CA LEU A 213 11.82 -11.97 -13.23
C LEU A 213 10.63 -11.14 -13.72
N GLN A 214 10.79 -9.83 -13.89
CA GLN A 214 9.76 -8.98 -14.49
C GLN A 214 9.47 -9.41 -15.93
N GLU A 215 10.49 -9.72 -16.73
CA GLU A 215 10.32 -10.20 -18.10
C GLU A 215 9.62 -11.57 -18.16
N GLU A 216 9.92 -12.46 -17.22
CA GLU A 216 9.20 -13.74 -17.13
C GLU A 216 7.72 -13.53 -16.78
N ALA A 217 7.44 -12.71 -15.76
CA ALA A 217 6.07 -12.40 -15.35
C ALA A 217 5.27 -11.63 -16.42
N ALA A 218 5.94 -10.91 -17.33
CA ALA A 218 5.27 -10.23 -18.44
C ALA A 218 4.62 -11.20 -19.45
N LYS A 219 4.91 -12.50 -19.38
CA LYS A 219 4.28 -13.53 -20.23
C LYS A 219 2.84 -13.84 -19.81
N HIS A 220 2.36 -13.30 -18.69
CA HIS A 220 1.00 -13.50 -18.21
C HIS A 220 -0.02 -12.55 -18.87
N PRO A 221 -1.30 -12.95 -19.02
CA PRO A 221 -2.31 -12.15 -19.72
C PRO A 221 -2.59 -10.76 -19.12
N ASP A 222 -2.29 -10.55 -17.84
CA ASP A 222 -2.52 -9.30 -17.11
C ASP A 222 -1.43 -8.23 -17.33
N ALA A 223 -0.36 -8.55 -18.08
CA ALA A 223 0.76 -7.66 -18.37
C ALA A 223 0.39 -6.41 -19.19
N SER A 224 -0.81 -6.35 -19.78
CA SER A 224 -1.31 -5.19 -20.51
C SER A 224 -2.06 -4.17 -19.63
N GLY A 225 -2.27 -4.47 -18.34
CA GLY A 225 -2.98 -3.59 -17.41
C GLY A 225 -2.16 -2.37 -16.98
N ALA A 226 -2.85 -1.27 -16.61
CA ALA A 226 -2.18 -0.05 -16.17
C ALA A 226 -1.28 -0.29 -14.95
N PHE A 227 -1.69 -1.18 -14.05
CA PHE A 227 -0.90 -1.54 -12.86
C PHE A 227 0.43 -2.22 -13.22
N TRP A 228 0.43 -3.12 -14.21
CA TRP A 228 1.65 -3.78 -14.67
C TRP A 228 2.58 -2.79 -15.37
N LEU A 229 2.03 -2.00 -16.30
CA LEU A 229 2.78 -0.97 -17.04
C LEU A 229 3.41 0.07 -16.11
N LEU A 230 2.65 0.55 -15.11
CA LEU A 230 3.16 1.41 -14.05
C LEU A 230 4.38 0.78 -13.37
N GLY A 231 4.33 -0.53 -13.17
CA GLY A 231 5.43 -1.28 -12.62
C GLY A 231 6.70 -1.32 -13.47
N VAL A 232 6.55 -1.55 -14.77
CA VAL A 232 7.69 -1.49 -15.70
C VAL A 232 8.27 -0.06 -15.75
N LEU A 233 7.41 0.95 -15.74
CA LEU A 233 7.84 2.35 -15.69
C LEU A 233 8.55 2.68 -14.38
N SER A 234 8.14 2.07 -13.25
CA SER A 234 8.76 2.32 -11.95
C SER A 234 10.20 1.82 -11.88
N THR A 235 10.50 0.65 -12.45
CA THR A 235 11.86 0.10 -12.48
C THR A 235 12.77 0.91 -13.41
N ARG A 236 12.27 1.28 -14.60
CA ARG A 236 12.98 2.18 -15.52
C ARG A 236 13.24 3.56 -14.90
N CYS A 237 12.28 4.12 -14.18
CA CYS A 237 12.43 5.41 -13.48
C CYS A 237 13.56 5.37 -12.44
N ALA A 238 13.66 4.28 -11.65
CA ALA A 238 14.76 4.10 -10.70
C ALA A 238 16.13 4.07 -11.41
N ASN A 239 16.25 3.33 -12.52
CA ASN A 239 17.48 3.24 -13.28
C ASN A 239 17.87 4.57 -13.96
N LEU A 240 16.90 5.29 -14.54
CA LEU A 240 17.13 6.61 -15.12
C LEU A 240 17.61 7.61 -14.05
N LEU A 241 16.97 7.63 -12.88
CA LEU A 241 17.40 8.48 -11.77
C LEU A 241 18.85 8.20 -11.37
N MET A 242 19.23 6.93 -11.32
CA MET A 242 20.60 6.51 -11.00
C MET A 242 21.60 6.91 -12.07
N GLY A 243 21.29 6.64 -13.34
CA GLY A 243 22.14 7.05 -14.46
C GLY A 243 22.41 8.55 -14.44
N VAL A 244 21.38 9.37 -14.21
CA VAL A 244 21.53 10.83 -14.12
C VAL A 244 22.37 11.25 -12.91
N ARG A 245 22.20 10.63 -11.75
CA ARG A 245 22.94 10.96 -10.52
C ARG A 245 24.42 10.59 -10.61
N GLU A 246 24.73 9.43 -11.19
CA GLU A 246 26.10 8.90 -11.29
C GLU A 246 26.83 9.37 -12.55
N ASN A 247 26.15 10.12 -13.43
CA ASN A 247 26.77 10.61 -14.66
C ASN A 247 27.93 11.57 -14.36
N THR A 248 29.15 11.10 -14.60
CA THR A 248 30.39 11.86 -14.49
C THR A 248 30.80 12.54 -15.80
N GLY A 249 29.89 12.58 -16.79
CA GLY A 249 30.12 13.12 -18.12
C GLY A 249 30.35 12.06 -19.20
N GLN A 250 30.21 10.78 -18.86
CA GLN A 250 30.31 9.66 -19.80
C GLN A 250 29.17 9.66 -20.83
N VAL A 251 27.95 10.01 -20.37
CA VAL A 251 26.76 10.10 -21.20
C VAL A 251 26.36 11.57 -21.35
N PRO A 252 26.18 12.09 -22.59
CA PRO A 252 25.73 13.45 -22.80
C PRO A 252 24.36 13.70 -22.17
N TRP A 253 24.21 14.80 -21.43
CA TRP A 253 22.93 15.20 -20.82
C TRP A 253 21.72 15.18 -21.77
N PRO A 254 21.83 15.57 -23.05
CA PRO A 254 20.72 15.46 -24.00
C PRO A 254 20.17 14.04 -24.17
N GLN A 255 20.99 12.99 -24.04
CA GLN A 255 20.52 11.60 -24.16
C GLN A 255 19.61 11.23 -22.98
N TYR A 256 20.01 11.57 -21.75
CA TYR A 256 19.13 11.40 -20.59
C TYR A 256 17.86 12.26 -20.69
N LEU A 257 17.95 13.44 -21.30
CA LEU A 257 16.78 14.30 -21.51
C LEU A 257 15.78 13.65 -22.47
N GLU A 258 16.25 13.07 -23.58
CA GLU A 258 15.41 12.33 -24.52
C GLU A 258 14.73 11.14 -23.84
N GLU A 259 15.46 10.35 -23.06
CA GLU A 259 14.91 9.23 -22.31
C GLU A 259 13.86 9.69 -21.28
N ALA A 260 14.13 10.77 -20.53
CA ALA A 260 13.18 11.32 -19.57
C ALA A 260 11.91 11.86 -20.24
N ILE A 261 12.01 12.49 -21.42
CA ILE A 261 10.86 12.96 -22.20
C ILE A 261 10.02 11.78 -22.71
N LEU A 262 10.67 10.72 -23.19
CA LEU A 262 9.97 9.51 -23.61
C LEU A 262 9.22 8.88 -22.43
N MET A 263 9.89 8.74 -21.29
CA MET A 263 9.32 8.17 -20.08
C MET A 263 8.13 8.99 -19.56
N GLU A 264 8.22 10.32 -19.57
CA GLU A 264 7.09 11.20 -19.20
C GLU A 264 5.88 10.96 -20.12
N ARG A 265 6.09 10.79 -21.43
CA ARG A 265 5.01 10.45 -22.37
C ARG A 265 4.37 9.10 -22.04
N GLU A 266 5.17 8.10 -21.71
CA GLU A 266 4.67 6.77 -21.31
C GLU A 266 3.87 6.84 -19.99
N PHE A 267 4.30 7.67 -19.03
CA PHE A 267 3.51 7.94 -17.82
C PHE A 267 2.16 8.58 -18.13
N GLN A 268 2.10 9.52 -19.08
CA GLN A 268 0.85 10.13 -19.52
C GLN A 268 -0.08 9.10 -20.19
N SER A 269 0.45 8.22 -21.03
CA SER A 269 -0.31 7.12 -21.63
C SER A 269 -0.83 6.16 -20.56
N CYS A 270 0.00 5.80 -19.58
CA CYS A 270 -0.39 4.96 -18.46
C CYS A 270 -1.48 5.62 -17.59
N LEU A 271 -1.42 6.94 -17.42
CA LEU A 271 -2.44 7.71 -16.69
C LEU A 271 -3.80 7.63 -17.38
N ILE A 272 -3.83 7.79 -18.72
CA ILE A 272 -5.07 7.66 -19.50
C ILE A 272 -5.66 6.27 -19.37
N LEU A 273 -4.83 5.22 -19.46
CA LEU A 273 -5.28 3.85 -19.29
C LEU A 273 -5.81 3.58 -17.87
N LEU A 274 -5.12 4.09 -16.85
CA LEU A 274 -5.56 3.96 -15.46
C LEU A 274 -6.88 4.69 -15.21
N ALA A 275 -7.11 5.84 -15.85
CA ALA A 275 -8.39 6.55 -15.77
C ALA A 275 -9.58 5.75 -16.32
N ILE A 276 -9.34 4.88 -17.29
CA ILE A 276 -10.37 3.98 -17.83
C ILE A 276 -10.59 2.79 -16.88
N GLN A 277 -9.52 2.22 -16.32
CA GLN A 277 -9.57 1.00 -15.50
C GLN A 277 -10.03 1.27 -14.06
N GLU A 278 -9.63 2.39 -13.47
CA GLU A 278 -9.88 2.78 -12.08
C GLU A 278 -10.33 4.25 -12.03
N PRO A 279 -11.53 4.59 -12.57
CA PRO A 279 -12.03 5.95 -12.58
C PRO A 279 -12.30 6.48 -11.17
N TYR A 280 -12.29 7.81 -11.04
CA TYR A 280 -12.67 8.53 -9.83
C TYR A 280 -13.50 9.76 -10.18
N THR A 281 -14.22 10.32 -9.21
CA THR A 281 -15.00 11.55 -9.37
C THR A 281 -14.41 12.66 -8.52
N THR A 282 -14.47 13.90 -9.00
CA THR A 282 -14.02 15.07 -8.23
C THR A 282 -15.22 15.82 -7.69
N THR A 283 -15.20 16.12 -6.40
CA THR A 283 -16.18 16.99 -5.74
C THR A 283 -15.47 18.21 -5.17
N ARG A 284 -16.23 19.32 -5.03
CA ARG A 284 -15.77 20.50 -4.32
C ARG A 284 -16.57 20.63 -3.03
N ASP A 285 -15.89 20.57 -1.90
CA ASP A 285 -16.48 20.84 -0.61
C ASP A 285 -16.30 22.33 -0.28
N SER A 286 -17.41 23.05 -0.19
CA SER A 286 -17.47 24.46 0.18
C SER A 286 -17.64 24.68 1.69
N GLY A 287 -17.69 23.62 2.52
CA GLY A 287 -18.06 23.71 3.93
C GLY A 287 -17.16 22.94 4.92
N GLY A 288 -16.19 23.65 5.52
CA GLY A 288 -15.97 23.57 6.98
C GLY A 288 -14.71 22.88 7.52
N ALA A 289 -13.96 22.07 6.77
CA ALA A 289 -12.83 21.30 7.32
C ALA A 289 -11.47 21.58 6.63
N PRO A 290 -10.91 22.81 6.74
CA PRO A 290 -9.62 23.16 6.11
C PRO A 290 -8.43 22.35 6.64
N ASN A 291 -8.58 21.73 7.82
CA ASN A 291 -7.58 20.82 8.40
C ASN A 291 -7.56 19.44 7.71
N ILE A 292 -8.60 19.08 6.95
CA ILE A 292 -8.72 17.77 6.30
C ILE A 292 -8.71 17.92 4.78
N ILE A 293 -9.41 18.93 4.25
CA ILE A 293 -9.60 19.15 2.83
C ILE A 293 -8.74 20.33 2.38
N TYR A 294 -7.73 20.03 1.56
CA TYR A 294 -6.87 21.07 0.98
C TYR A 294 -7.56 21.74 -0.21
N ASN A 295 -7.64 23.08 -0.20
CA ASN A 295 -8.26 23.89 -1.27
C ASN A 295 -9.67 23.47 -1.70
N GLY A 296 -10.43 22.81 -0.81
CA GLY A 296 -11.82 22.42 -1.05
C GLY A 296 -12.03 21.35 -2.13
N ARG A 297 -10.98 20.69 -2.63
CA ARG A 297 -11.09 19.62 -3.63
C ARG A 297 -10.98 18.25 -2.97
N VAL A 298 -11.87 17.34 -3.35
CA VAL A 298 -11.83 15.93 -2.95
C VAL A 298 -11.99 15.06 -4.19
N ASP A 299 -11.13 14.06 -4.33
CA ASP A 299 -11.25 13.04 -5.38
C ASP A 299 -11.72 11.71 -4.74
N LEU A 300 -12.84 11.18 -5.22
CA LEU A 300 -13.52 9.99 -4.71
C LEU A 300 -13.28 8.80 -5.64
N TYR A 301 -12.53 7.83 -5.13
CA TYR A 301 -12.14 6.59 -5.78
C TYR A 301 -13.05 5.44 -5.35
N LYS A 302 -13.03 4.35 -6.12
CA LYS A 302 -13.80 3.14 -5.82
C LYS A 302 -13.40 2.49 -4.49
N ASP A 303 -12.10 2.41 -4.21
CA ASP A 303 -11.55 1.70 -3.07
C ASP A 303 -10.11 2.17 -2.71
N PRO A 304 -9.59 1.81 -1.52
CA PRO A 304 -8.22 2.15 -1.12
C PRO A 304 -7.14 1.64 -2.07
N TRP A 305 -7.36 0.50 -2.73
CA TRP A 305 -6.47 -0.01 -3.77
C TRP A 305 -6.32 0.97 -4.94
N ALA A 306 -7.43 1.50 -5.46
CA ALA A 306 -7.40 2.48 -6.54
C ALA A 306 -6.60 3.73 -6.13
N ILE A 307 -6.83 4.26 -4.91
CA ILE A 307 -6.08 5.41 -4.39
C ILE A 307 -4.58 5.11 -4.38
N ARG A 308 -4.19 3.93 -3.89
CA ARG A 308 -2.80 3.49 -3.84
C ARG A 308 -2.17 3.46 -5.23
N VAL A 309 -2.82 2.87 -6.22
CA VAL A 309 -2.26 2.77 -7.59
C VAL A 309 -2.10 4.15 -8.22
N TRP A 310 -3.12 5.00 -8.10
CA TRP A 310 -3.08 6.38 -8.57
C TRP A 310 -1.95 7.20 -7.93
N ASN A 311 -1.81 7.13 -6.61
CA ASN A 311 -0.77 7.87 -5.91
C ASN A 311 0.64 7.34 -6.20
N ASN A 312 0.81 6.03 -6.42
CA ASN A 312 2.08 5.49 -6.90
C ASN A 312 2.45 6.04 -8.29
N LEU A 313 1.50 6.05 -9.23
CA LEU A 313 1.70 6.64 -10.55
C LEU A 313 2.12 8.11 -10.44
N ARG A 314 1.39 8.91 -9.66
CA ARG A 314 1.68 10.34 -9.47
C ARG A 314 3.05 10.56 -8.86
N ASN A 315 3.43 9.81 -7.83
CA ASN A 315 4.76 9.91 -7.21
C ASN A 315 5.89 9.61 -8.19
N LEU A 316 5.77 8.53 -8.97
CA LEU A 316 6.78 8.16 -9.96
C LEU A 316 6.89 9.19 -11.08
N HIS A 317 5.75 9.73 -11.52
CA HIS A 317 5.71 10.81 -12.49
C HIS A 317 6.34 12.09 -11.93
N MET A 318 6.13 12.42 -10.65
CA MET A 318 6.84 13.52 -9.99
C MET A 318 8.37 13.31 -9.99
N ILE A 319 8.85 12.09 -9.77
CA ILE A 319 10.29 11.77 -9.85
C ILE A 319 10.83 12.02 -11.27
N VAL A 320 10.12 11.58 -12.31
CA VAL A 320 10.50 11.86 -13.71
C VAL A 320 10.52 13.35 -13.99
N CYS A 321 9.52 14.09 -13.51
CA CYS A 321 9.51 15.54 -13.64
C CYS A 321 10.69 16.22 -12.90
N GLU A 322 11.09 15.72 -11.72
CA GLU A 322 12.28 16.21 -11.02
C GLU A 322 13.57 15.95 -11.82
N ILE A 323 13.70 14.77 -12.43
CA ILE A 323 14.80 14.44 -13.35
C ILE A 323 14.80 15.41 -14.54
N LEU A 324 13.65 15.65 -15.16
CA LEU A 324 13.50 16.61 -16.26
C LEU A 324 13.90 18.02 -15.83
N LEU A 325 13.44 18.51 -14.68
CA LEU A 325 13.83 19.83 -14.18
C LEU A 325 15.35 19.94 -13.99
N TYR A 326 15.99 18.91 -13.44
CA TYR A 326 17.45 18.88 -13.29
C TYR A 326 18.15 18.93 -14.65
N LEU A 327 17.78 18.05 -15.58
CA LEU A 327 18.42 17.92 -16.90
C LEU A 327 18.24 19.19 -17.74
N LEU A 328 17.03 19.75 -17.78
CA LEU A 328 16.72 20.98 -18.51
C LEU A 328 17.56 22.14 -17.98
N LYS A 329 17.60 22.34 -16.66
CA LYS A 329 18.44 23.38 -16.03
C LYS A 329 19.92 23.15 -16.31
N LYS A 330 20.39 21.89 -16.18
CA LYS A 330 21.78 21.52 -16.43
C LYS A 330 22.18 21.87 -17.86
N ILE A 331 21.41 21.44 -18.86
CA ILE A 331 21.68 21.69 -20.29
C ILE A 331 21.62 23.19 -20.61
N LEU A 332 20.62 23.91 -20.10
CA LEU A 332 20.48 25.37 -20.32
C LEU A 332 21.71 26.16 -19.82
N VAL A 333 22.35 25.67 -18.75
CA VAL A 333 23.55 26.27 -18.15
C VAL A 333 24.83 25.80 -18.84
N THR A 334 24.99 24.50 -19.11
CA THR A 334 26.27 23.95 -19.58
C THR A 334 26.44 23.99 -21.09
N ASN A 335 25.36 24.04 -21.87
CA ASN A 335 25.45 24.03 -23.33
C ASN A 335 25.36 25.47 -23.88
N LEU A 336 26.53 26.06 -24.12
CA LEU A 336 26.66 27.42 -24.62
C LEU A 336 26.38 27.55 -26.13
N THR A 337 26.39 26.43 -26.87
CA THR A 337 26.19 26.41 -28.33
C THR A 337 24.74 26.21 -28.74
N LEU A 338 23.79 26.23 -27.80
CA LEU A 338 22.36 26.14 -28.10
C LEU A 338 21.90 27.32 -28.96
N THR A 339 21.18 27.02 -30.06
CA THR A 339 20.52 28.06 -30.84
C THR A 339 19.43 28.74 -30.01
N PRO A 340 19.07 30.01 -30.30
CA PRO A 340 17.99 30.69 -29.60
C PRO A 340 16.66 29.91 -29.60
N ALA A 341 16.31 29.30 -30.73
CA ALA A 341 15.08 28.51 -30.86
C ALA A 341 15.07 27.28 -29.93
N VAL A 342 16.19 26.53 -29.86
CA VAL A 342 16.30 25.37 -28.97
C VAL A 342 16.27 25.81 -27.51
N ARG A 343 16.95 26.91 -27.18
CA ARG A 343 16.95 27.46 -25.82
C ARG A 343 15.54 27.82 -25.35
N GLU A 344 14.74 28.47 -26.19
CA GLU A 344 13.35 28.80 -25.86
C GLU A 344 12.47 27.55 -25.75
N SER A 345 12.67 26.54 -26.61
CA SER A 345 11.96 25.25 -26.50
C SER A 345 12.24 24.55 -25.17
N LEU A 346 13.50 24.54 -24.70
CA LEU A 346 13.88 23.96 -23.41
C LEU A 346 13.30 24.73 -22.22
N LYS A 347 13.24 26.07 -22.30
CA LYS A 347 12.57 26.89 -21.28
C LYS A 347 11.08 26.62 -21.22
N LEU A 348 10.40 26.55 -22.35
CA LEU A 348 8.98 26.20 -22.41
C LEU A 348 8.74 24.81 -21.79
N LYS A 349 9.59 23.83 -22.12
CA LYS A 349 9.50 22.49 -21.52
C LYS A 349 9.69 22.53 -20.01
N LEU A 350 10.63 23.34 -19.51
CA LEU A 350 10.85 23.54 -18.08
C LEU A 350 9.59 24.08 -17.38
N GLU A 351 8.96 25.11 -17.95
CA GLU A 351 7.71 25.69 -17.44
C GLU A 351 6.57 24.68 -17.44
N MET A 352 6.40 23.93 -18.53
CA MET A 352 5.40 22.86 -18.62
C MET A 352 5.62 21.79 -17.55
N THR A 353 6.86 21.34 -17.34
CA THR A 353 7.19 20.35 -16.31
C THR A 353 6.91 20.88 -14.90
N MET A 354 7.14 22.17 -14.63
CA MET A 354 6.77 22.80 -13.35
C MET A 354 5.24 22.83 -13.15
N GLN A 355 4.46 23.11 -14.19
CA GLN A 355 3.00 23.05 -14.15
C GLN A 355 2.49 21.62 -13.89
N THR A 356 3.09 20.63 -14.54
CA THR A 356 2.78 19.21 -14.30
C THR A 356 3.04 18.82 -12.84
N LEU A 357 4.18 19.21 -12.26
CA LEU A 357 4.47 18.97 -10.84
C LEU A 357 3.43 19.58 -9.91
N SER A 358 3.04 20.84 -10.16
CA SER A 358 2.00 21.51 -9.36
C SER A 358 0.68 20.74 -9.42
N LYS A 359 0.26 20.33 -10.62
CA LYS A 359 -0.97 19.56 -10.82
C LYS A 359 -0.92 18.21 -10.11
N LEU A 360 0.20 17.48 -10.23
CA LEU A 360 0.39 16.19 -9.55
C LEU A 360 0.30 16.34 -8.04
N GLY A 361 0.86 17.43 -7.49
CA GLY A 361 0.74 17.77 -6.08
C GLY A 361 -0.72 17.97 -5.66
N ASP A 362 -1.47 18.80 -6.38
CA ASP A 362 -2.89 19.04 -6.10
C ASP A 362 -3.72 17.75 -6.20
N ASP A 363 -3.44 16.89 -7.19
CA ASP A 363 -4.13 15.61 -7.38
C ASP A 363 -3.84 14.62 -6.23
N ILE A 364 -2.61 14.59 -5.69
CA ILE A 364 -2.27 13.79 -4.51
C ILE A 364 -3.02 14.31 -3.27
N LEU A 365 -2.99 15.62 -3.04
CA LEU A 365 -3.61 16.23 -1.86
C LEU A 365 -5.14 16.01 -1.85
N ALA A 366 -5.78 15.98 -3.02
CA ALA A 366 -7.20 15.69 -3.16
C ALA A 366 -7.60 14.26 -2.75
N THR A 367 -6.66 13.32 -2.66
CA THR A 367 -6.93 11.93 -2.21
C THR A 367 -7.00 11.78 -0.69
N ILE A 368 -6.44 12.75 0.05
CA ILE A 368 -6.23 12.64 1.51
C ILE A 368 -7.52 12.37 2.28
N PRO A 369 -8.63 13.12 2.04
CA PRO A 369 -9.85 12.94 2.83
C PRO A 369 -10.41 11.52 2.75
N GLN A 370 -10.43 10.93 1.55
CA GLN A 370 -10.93 9.57 1.37
C GLN A 370 -9.91 8.52 1.85
N ALA A 371 -8.62 8.71 1.57
CA ALA A 371 -7.58 7.79 1.99
C ALA A 371 -7.49 7.64 3.51
N LEU A 372 -7.73 8.72 4.26
CA LEU A 372 -7.78 8.71 5.72
C LEU A 372 -9.15 8.29 6.28
N GLU A 373 -10.09 7.91 5.41
CA GLU A 373 -11.45 7.47 5.76
C GLU A 373 -12.30 8.55 6.45
N PHE A 374 -11.97 9.84 6.25
CA PHE A 374 -12.79 10.94 6.76
C PHE A 374 -14.09 11.13 5.96
N LEU A 375 -14.12 10.63 4.72
CA LEU A 375 -15.28 10.66 3.85
C LEU A 375 -15.57 9.24 3.33
N SER A 376 -16.81 8.76 3.53
CA SER A 376 -17.27 7.47 2.97
C SER A 376 -17.69 7.64 1.52
N SER A 377 -17.32 6.70 0.64
CA SER A 377 -17.53 6.82 -0.82
C SER A 377 -18.99 6.68 -1.29
N ALA A 378 -19.96 6.44 -0.40
CA ALA A 378 -21.30 5.99 -0.79
C ALA A 378 -22.49 6.76 -0.20
N SER A 379 -22.29 7.74 0.68
CA SER A 379 -23.41 8.57 1.16
C SER A 379 -22.88 9.91 1.62
N GLY A 380 -23.34 11.00 1.00
CA GLY A 380 -22.97 12.39 1.29
C GLY A 380 -23.36 12.91 2.68
N HIS A 381 -23.30 12.06 3.71
CA HIS A 381 -23.42 12.45 5.10
C HIS A 381 -22.01 12.53 5.67
N CYS A 382 -21.52 13.76 5.82
CA CYS A 382 -20.41 14.07 6.71
C CYS A 382 -20.94 13.85 8.14
N PRO A 383 -20.46 12.86 8.92
CA PRO A 383 -20.80 12.82 10.33
C PRO A 383 -20.29 14.13 10.95
N SER A 384 -21.08 14.74 11.83
CA SER A 384 -20.65 15.90 12.61
C SER A 384 -19.31 15.56 13.27
N VAL A 385 -18.25 16.24 12.84
CA VAL A 385 -16.86 15.93 13.19
C VAL A 385 -16.67 16.17 14.68
N ASP A 386 -16.70 15.09 15.46
CA ASP A 386 -16.07 15.08 16.77
C ASP A 386 -14.55 15.11 16.54
N LEU A 387 -13.86 16.05 17.18
CA LEU A 387 -12.45 16.43 16.93
C LEU A 387 -11.42 15.39 17.40
N SER A 388 -11.80 14.11 17.40
CA SER A 388 -11.00 12.96 17.80
C SER A 388 -10.78 11.93 16.68
N VAL A 389 -11.21 12.21 15.43
CA VAL A 389 -11.14 11.24 14.32
C VAL A 389 -9.69 10.87 13.99
N HIS A 390 -9.28 9.69 14.45
CA HIS A 390 -8.03 9.05 14.07
C HIS A 390 -8.12 8.61 12.61
N GLY A 391 -7.29 9.19 11.73
CA GLY A 391 -7.23 8.78 10.32
C GLY A 391 -6.85 7.30 10.17
N SER A 392 -7.26 6.68 9.07
CA SER A 392 -7.00 5.26 8.80
C SER A 392 -5.50 4.96 8.70
N VAL A 393 -4.98 4.01 9.50
CA VAL A 393 -3.54 3.62 9.51
C VAL A 393 -3.06 3.19 8.12
N SER A 394 -3.90 2.47 7.36
CA SER A 394 -3.58 2.09 5.97
C SER A 394 -3.56 3.31 5.04
N GLY A 395 -4.43 4.29 5.27
CA GLY A 395 -4.39 5.60 4.65
C GLY A 395 -3.07 6.33 4.90
N GLY A 396 -2.61 6.37 6.15
CA GLY A 396 -1.31 6.97 6.51
C GLY A 396 -0.14 6.24 5.84
N TYR A 397 -0.18 4.91 5.78
CA TYR A 397 0.79 4.10 5.05
C TYR A 397 0.84 4.47 3.55
N ILE A 398 -0.32 4.66 2.90
CA ILE A 398 -0.40 5.10 1.50
C ILE A 398 0.14 6.53 1.32
N LEU A 399 -0.21 7.45 2.23
CA LEU A 399 -0.01 8.89 2.03
C LEU A 399 1.34 9.42 2.49
N THR A 400 2.03 8.74 3.41
CA THR A 400 3.26 9.28 4.05
C THR A 400 4.32 9.68 3.01
N TRP A 401 4.62 8.80 2.06
CA TRP A 401 5.57 9.13 0.98
C TRP A 401 5.01 10.17 0.00
N CYS A 402 3.72 10.11 -0.30
CA CYS A 402 3.06 11.06 -1.20
C CYS A 402 3.18 12.49 -0.67
N LEU A 403 2.85 12.68 0.61
CA LEU A 403 2.98 13.97 1.29
C LEU A 403 4.43 14.47 1.29
N TYR A 404 5.39 13.57 1.52
CA TYR A 404 6.80 13.94 1.43
C TYR A 404 7.20 14.42 0.03
N MET A 405 6.81 13.68 -1.02
CA MET A 405 7.09 14.06 -2.41
C MET A 405 6.50 15.43 -2.77
N VAL A 406 5.26 15.71 -2.35
CA VAL A 406 4.64 17.02 -2.57
C VAL A 406 5.32 18.10 -1.73
N GLY A 407 5.62 17.84 -0.45
CA GLY A 407 6.23 18.82 0.45
C GLY A 407 7.64 19.25 0.00
N LYS A 408 8.48 18.30 -0.43
CA LYS A 408 9.85 18.59 -0.89
C LYS A 408 9.90 19.20 -2.29
N CYS A 409 8.80 19.15 -3.04
CA CYS A 409 8.77 19.60 -4.43
C CYS A 409 9.09 21.10 -4.54
N PRO A 410 9.94 21.51 -5.51
CA PRO A 410 10.37 22.91 -5.64
C PRO A 410 9.23 23.87 -6.00
N VAL A 411 8.15 23.40 -6.61
CA VAL A 411 7.01 24.25 -7.01
C VAL A 411 5.95 24.40 -5.90
N THR A 412 6.08 23.65 -4.80
CA THR A 412 5.12 23.69 -3.70
C THR A 412 5.24 25.01 -2.93
N LYS A 413 4.11 25.68 -2.71
CA LYS A 413 4.05 26.95 -1.99
C LYS A 413 4.28 26.73 -0.49
N SER A 414 4.82 27.72 0.22
CA SER A 414 5.08 27.63 1.67
C SER A 414 3.83 27.26 2.47
N GLU A 415 2.66 27.84 2.14
CA GLU A 415 1.42 27.48 2.86
C GLU A 415 0.97 26.04 2.61
N THR A 416 1.21 25.51 1.41
CA THR A 416 1.01 24.09 1.12
C THR A 416 1.99 23.23 1.93
N ARG A 417 3.28 23.63 2.02
CA ARG A 417 4.27 22.90 2.83
C ARG A 417 3.87 22.85 4.29
N LYS A 418 3.46 23.98 4.89
CA LYS A 418 3.01 24.04 6.28
C LYS A 418 1.82 23.11 6.54
N TRP A 419 0.85 23.09 5.61
CA TRP A 419 -0.28 22.18 5.70
C TRP A 419 0.16 20.70 5.65
N ILE A 420 1.07 20.35 4.73
CA ILE A 420 1.65 19.00 4.60
C ILE A 420 2.42 18.59 5.86
N ILE A 421 3.26 19.49 6.39
CA ILE A 421 4.05 19.27 7.62
C ILE A 421 3.10 18.93 8.77
N GLN A 422 2.02 19.67 8.93
CA GLN A 422 1.02 19.40 9.97
C GLN A 422 0.41 18.00 9.82
N ARG A 423 0.06 17.59 8.60
CA ARG A 423 -0.48 16.24 8.35
C ARG A 423 0.52 15.13 8.63
N LEU A 424 1.78 15.29 8.23
CA LEU A 424 2.84 14.34 8.56
C LEU A 424 3.10 14.24 10.07
N GLN A 425 2.99 15.36 10.80
CA GLN A 425 3.05 15.37 12.26
C GLN A 425 1.86 14.62 12.88
N ASP A 426 0.66 14.78 12.34
CA ASP A 426 -0.53 14.03 12.76
C ASP A 426 -0.34 12.53 12.53
N PHE A 427 0.24 12.12 11.40
CA PHE A 427 0.52 10.70 11.10
C PHE A 427 1.49 10.10 12.12
N GLY A 428 2.55 10.83 12.45
CA GLY A 428 3.51 10.40 13.46
C GLY A 428 2.90 10.30 14.86
N ARG A 429 2.14 11.32 15.30
CA ARG A 429 1.65 11.40 16.68
C ARG A 429 0.38 10.60 16.94
N ASN A 430 -0.53 10.53 15.96
CA ASN A 430 -1.86 9.96 16.13
C ASN A 430 -2.01 8.57 15.49
N MET A 431 -1.21 8.27 14.47
CA MET A 431 -1.27 6.99 13.75
C MET A 431 -0.03 6.12 14.01
N GLY A 432 0.91 6.66 14.79
CA GLY A 432 2.17 6.02 15.17
C GLY A 432 3.12 5.78 14.01
N ILE A 433 2.98 6.50 12.89
CA ILE A 433 3.87 6.38 11.72
C ILE A 433 5.09 7.27 11.94
N SER A 434 6.03 6.84 12.78
CA SER A 434 7.13 7.71 13.22
C SER A 434 8.01 8.24 12.07
N ILE A 435 8.13 7.51 10.95
CA ILE A 435 8.88 7.99 9.77
C ILE A 435 8.30 9.32 9.24
N ALA A 436 6.99 9.56 9.39
CA ALA A 436 6.35 10.81 8.98
C ALA A 436 6.92 12.03 9.72
N LEU A 437 7.33 11.88 10.99
CA LEU A 437 7.94 12.97 11.77
C LEU A 437 9.28 13.41 11.16
N ARG A 438 10.13 12.43 10.79
CA ARG A 438 11.43 12.72 10.15
C ARG A 438 11.26 13.39 8.79
N LEU A 439 10.27 12.95 8.00
CA LEU A 439 9.96 13.55 6.70
C LEU A 439 9.42 14.98 6.86
N ALA A 440 8.63 15.25 7.91
CA ALA A 440 8.16 16.59 8.24
C ALA A 440 9.32 17.55 8.59
N GLU A 441 10.30 17.07 9.37
CA GLU A 441 11.51 17.84 9.70
C GLU A 441 12.34 18.19 8.46
N ASP A 442 12.44 17.27 7.49
CA ASP A 442 13.14 17.52 6.24
C ASP A 442 12.43 18.60 5.41
N ILE A 443 11.11 18.53 5.28
CA ILE A 443 10.32 19.57 4.58
C ILE A 443 10.42 20.92 5.29
N LEU A 444 10.44 20.94 6.63
CA LEU A 444 10.63 22.17 7.41
C LEU A 444 11.96 22.86 7.05
N LYS A 445 13.05 22.10 6.91
CA LYS A 445 14.33 22.64 6.46
C LYS A 445 14.22 23.22 5.05
N ILE A 446 13.59 22.50 4.13
CA ILE A 446 13.37 22.97 2.75
C ILE A 446 12.60 24.28 2.73
N ASP A 447 11.53 24.42 3.53
CA ASP A 447 10.73 25.65 3.59
C ASP A 447 11.53 26.83 4.13
N GLN A 448 12.37 26.61 5.16
CA GLN A 448 13.25 27.64 5.73
C GLN A 448 14.32 28.14 4.76
N PHE A 449 14.80 27.30 3.84
CA PHE A 449 15.76 27.70 2.80
C PHE A 449 15.11 28.26 1.54
N ALA A 450 13.78 28.14 1.40
CA ALA A 450 13.02 28.60 0.23
C ALA A 450 12.39 29.99 0.41
N GLY A 451 12.23 30.46 1.66
CA GLY A 451 11.85 31.84 2.00
C GLY A 451 13.07 32.73 2.14
#